data_AF-A0A962PQP3-F1
#
_entry.id   AF-A0A962PQP3-F1
#
_cell.length_a   1.000
_cell.length_b   1.000
_cell.length_c   1.000
_cell.angle_alpha   90.00
_cell.angle_beta   90.00
_cell.angle_gamma   90.00
#
_symmetry.space_group_name_H-M   'P 1'
#
loop_
_entity.id
_entity.type
_entity.pdbx_description
1 polymer ?
#
loop_
_entity_poly.entity_id
_entity_poly.type
_entity_poly.pdbx_seq_one_letter_code
_entity_poly.pdbx_strand_id
1 'polypeptide(L)'
;MRRLFSLEGKLTALTVALVVLAVLFSFVLAEYTSLWVGVPLALLIVVSGTLVATRAFVRPISRLLSALIDSTQNFKDKDFSIRIASHRRDELGELVDSHNEVGDLIRDER
;
A
#
# COMPACT_ATOMS: atom_id res chain seq x y z
N MET A 1 -20.82 5.24 1.52
CA MET A 1 -20.37 4.17 0.59
C MET A 1 -19.89 2.96 1.39
N ARG A 2 -20.13 1.74 0.90
CA ARG A 2 -19.80 0.48 1.61
C ARG A 2 -18.27 0.30 1.70
N ARG A 3 -17.75 0.18 2.93
CA ARG A 3 -16.35 -0.14 3.26
C ARG A 3 -16.04 -1.55 2.78
N LEU A 4 -15.46 -1.70 1.58
CA LEU A 4 -15.17 -3.04 1.07
C LEU A 4 -13.85 -3.58 1.64
N PHE A 5 -12.79 -2.79 1.87
CA PHE A 5 -11.57 -3.25 2.55
C PHE A 5 -10.77 -2.10 3.17
N SER A 6 -10.55 -2.15 4.49
CA SER A 6 -9.62 -1.25 5.17
C SER A 6 -8.18 -1.50 4.71
N LEU A 7 -7.37 -0.45 4.60
CA LEU A 7 -5.94 -0.48 4.33
C LEU A 7 -5.21 -1.35 5.36
N GLU A 8 -5.62 -1.24 6.62
CA GLU A 8 -5.15 -2.08 7.71
C GLU A 8 -5.51 -3.55 7.45
N GLY A 9 -6.74 -3.82 6.99
CA GLY A 9 -7.20 -5.14 6.57
C GLY A 9 -6.37 -5.74 5.41
N LYS A 10 -6.00 -4.92 4.42
CA LYS A 10 -5.14 -5.35 3.31
C LYS A 10 -3.71 -5.63 3.78
N LEU A 11 -3.18 -4.80 4.66
CA LEU A 11 -1.83 -4.98 5.21
C LEU A 11 -1.76 -6.23 6.10
N THR A 12 -2.73 -6.41 7.00
CA THR A 12 -2.83 -7.59 7.85
C THR A 12 -3.05 -8.87 7.03
N ALA A 13 -3.89 -8.84 6.00
CA ALA A 13 -4.04 -9.98 5.09
C ALA A 13 -2.72 -10.30 4.36
N LEU A 14 -1.99 -9.29 3.91
CA LEU A 14 -0.68 -9.47 3.26
C LEU A 14 0.35 -10.05 4.22
N THR A 15 0.44 -9.54 5.46
CA THR A 15 1.38 -10.05 6.46
C THR A 15 1.04 -11.47 6.87
N VAL A 16 -0.24 -11.79 7.09
CA VAL A 16 -0.69 -13.16 7.37
C VAL A 16 -0.36 -14.09 6.20
N ALA A 17 -0.64 -13.69 4.96
CA ALA A 17 -0.31 -14.49 3.79
C ALA A 17 1.21 -14.74 3.67
N LEU A 18 2.04 -13.72 3.90
CA LEU A 18 3.50 -13.87 3.92
C LEU A 18 3.98 -14.80 5.02
N VAL A 19 3.41 -14.71 6.23
CA VAL A 19 3.75 -15.59 7.36
C VAL A 19 3.35 -17.03 7.06
N VAL A 20 2.16 -17.26 6.51
CA VAL A 20 1.70 -18.60 6.12
C VAL A 20 2.63 -19.18 5.05
N LEU A 21 2.97 -18.41 4.01
CA LEU A 21 3.92 -18.83 2.99
C LEU A 21 5.29 -19.13 3.57
N ALA A 22 5.79 -18.29 4.49
CA ALA A 22 7.06 -18.49 5.19
C ALA A 22 7.08 -19.79 5.99
N VAL A 23 6.02 -20.07 6.75
CA VAL A 23 5.89 -21.30 7.55
C VAL A 23 5.82 -22.53 6.66
N LEU A 24 5.02 -22.51 5.60
CA LEU A 24 4.95 -23.60 4.63
C LEU A 24 6.30 -23.85 3.98
N PHE A 25 7.00 -22.79 3.56
CA PHE A 25 8.33 -22.92 2.96
C PHE A 25 9.35 -23.51 3.93
N SER A 26 9.31 -23.08 5.20
CA SER A 26 10.16 -23.61 6.26
C SER A 26 9.90 -25.09 6.51
N PHE A 27 8.63 -25.51 6.55
CA PHE A 27 8.25 -26.91 6.77
C PHE A 27 8.71 -27.81 5.62
N VAL A 28 8.55 -27.36 4.38
CA VAL A 28 9.05 -28.08 3.20
C VAL A 28 10.58 -28.19 3.25
N LEU A 29 11.30 -27.09 3.50
CA LEU A 29 12.77 -27.12 3.58
C LEU A 29 13.30 -28.07 4.68
N ALA A 30 12.58 -28.16 5.80
CA ALA A 30 12.95 -29.02 6.92
C ALA A 30 12.92 -30.52 6.57
N GLU A 31 12.07 -30.94 5.62
CA GLU A 31 12.04 -32.34 5.16
C GLU A 31 13.22 -32.70 4.24
N TYR A 32 13.75 -31.74 3.48
CA TYR A 32 14.78 -32.00 2.47
C TYR A 32 16.20 -31.61 2.90
N THR A 33 16.38 -30.83 3.97
CA THR A 33 17.66 -30.16 4.28
C THR A 33 18.09 -30.30 5.74
N SER A 34 19.40 -30.47 5.97
CA SER A 34 20.00 -30.40 7.31
C SER A 34 19.75 -29.04 7.98
N LEU A 35 19.50 -29.04 9.30
CA LEU A 35 19.12 -27.87 10.10
C LEU A 35 20.05 -26.65 9.89
N TRP A 36 21.35 -26.90 9.70
CA TRP A 36 22.37 -25.87 9.52
C TRP A 36 22.27 -25.11 8.20
N VAL A 37 21.67 -25.71 7.17
CA VAL A 37 21.48 -25.09 5.85
C VAL A 37 20.03 -24.66 5.67
N GLY A 38 19.07 -25.42 6.21
CA GLY A 38 17.65 -25.12 6.13
C GLY A 38 17.27 -23.80 6.80
N VAL A 39 17.79 -23.54 8.01
CA VAL A 39 17.49 -22.31 8.78
C VAL A 39 17.94 -21.03 8.05
N PRO A 40 19.21 -20.89 7.62
CA PRO A 40 19.63 -19.67 6.92
C PRO A 40 18.94 -19.50 5.56
N LEU A 41 18.66 -20.59 4.83
CA LEU A 41 17.96 -20.51 3.56
C LEU A 41 16.50 -20.05 3.74
N ALA A 42 15.79 -20.60 4.72
CA ALA A 42 14.44 -20.18 5.07
C ALA A 42 14.41 -18.71 5.49
N LEU A 43 15.34 -18.26 6.34
CA LEU A 43 15.46 -16.87 6.75
C LEU A 43 15.64 -15.94 5.53
N LEU A 44 16.55 -16.30 4.61
CA LEU A 44 16.86 -15.48 3.45
C LEU A 44 15.64 -15.33 2.53
N ILE A 45 14.89 -16.42 2.33
CA ILE A 45 13.67 -16.42 1.50
C ILE A 45 12.58 -15.56 2.16
N VAL A 46 12.35 -15.73 3.46
CA VAL A 46 11.31 -14.99 4.19
C VAL A 46 11.62 -13.49 4.24
N VAL A 47 12.87 -13.13 4.54
CA VAL A 47 13.31 -11.73 4.57
C VAL A 47 13.18 -11.10 3.18
N SER A 48 13.67 -11.79 2.14
CA SER A 48 13.58 -11.30 0.77
C SER A 48 12.13 -11.13 0.31
N GLY A 49 11.26 -12.11 0.60
CA GLY A 49 9.83 -12.06 0.30
C GLY A 49 9.13 -10.90 1.00
N THR A 50 9.44 -10.69 2.28
CA THR A 50 8.87 -9.60 3.08
C THR A 50 9.29 -8.23 2.55
N LEU A 51 10.57 -8.06 2.16
CA LEU A 51 11.06 -6.82 1.58
C LEU A 51 10.37 -6.49 0.25
N VAL A 52 10.21 -7.47 -0.63
CA VAL A 52 9.55 -7.28 -1.93
C VAL A 52 8.08 -6.92 -1.73
N ALA A 53 7.36 -7.66 -0.89
CA ALA A 53 5.94 -7.41 -0.62
C ALA A 53 5.70 -6.05 0.04
N THR A 54 6.54 -5.67 1.01
CA THR A 54 6.48 -4.36 1.66
C THR A 54 6.69 -3.24 0.64
N ARG A 55 7.70 -3.36 -0.22
CA ARG A 55 7.94 -2.37 -1.29
C ARG A 55 6.78 -2.28 -2.27
N ALA A 56 6.20 -3.41 -2.67
CA ALA A 56 5.04 -3.44 -3.55
C ALA A 56 3.81 -2.77 -2.94
N PHE A 57 3.61 -2.93 -1.62
CA PHE A 57 2.50 -2.31 -0.90
C PHE A 57 2.69 -0.80 -0.65
N VAL A 58 3.89 -0.38 -0.26
CA VAL A 58 4.19 1.02 0.09
C VAL A 58 4.30 1.92 -1.15
N ARG A 59 4.87 1.43 -2.25
CA ARG A 59 5.09 2.23 -3.47
C ARG A 59 3.84 2.96 -4.00
N PRO A 60 2.65 2.34 -4.13
CA PRO A 60 1.45 3.06 -4.56
C PRO A 60 0.95 4.07 -3.54
N ILE A 61 1.17 3.83 -2.24
CA ILE A 61 0.81 4.78 -1.17
C ILE A 61 1.68 6.03 -1.29
N SER A 62 3.01 5.86 -1.38
CA SER A 62 3.94 6.99 -1.52
C SER A 62 3.65 7.83 -2.76
N ARG A 63 3.31 7.20 -3.90
CA ARG A 63 2.92 7.92 -5.12
C ARG A 63 1.67 8.78 -4.94
N LEU A 64 0.65 8.25 -4.26
CA LEU A 64 -0.55 9.03 -3.97
C LEU A 64 -0.26 10.17 -3.01
N LEU A 65 0.52 9.93 -1.95
CA LEU A 65 0.92 10.99 -1.02
C LEU A 65 1.71 12.09 -1.73
N SER A 66 2.65 11.74 -2.62
CA SER A 66 3.34 12.72 -3.46
C SER A 66 2.37 13.48 -4.35
N ALA A 67 1.42 12.80 -5.01
CA ALA A 67 0.42 13.48 -5.84
C ALA A 67 -0.49 14.44 -5.03
N LEU A 68 -0.85 14.08 -3.79
CA LEU A 68 -1.56 14.99 -2.88
C LEU A 68 -0.69 16.20 -2.52
N ILE A 69 0.58 15.99 -2.16
CA ILE A 69 1.52 17.07 -1.83
C ILE A 69 1.70 18.01 -3.04
N ASP A 70 1.90 17.46 -4.24
CA ASP A 70 2.06 18.23 -5.46
C ASP A 70 0.77 19.01 -5.79
N SER A 71 -0.41 18.40 -5.58
CA SER A 71 -1.70 19.09 -5.74
C SER A 71 -1.82 20.29 -4.80
N THR A 72 -1.36 20.21 -3.55
CA THR A 72 -1.37 21.37 -2.64
C THR A 72 -0.49 22.53 -3.10
N GLN A 73 0.53 22.27 -3.94
CA GLN A 73 1.30 23.35 -4.58
C GLN A 73 0.47 24.06 -5.65
N ASN A 74 -0.30 23.32 -6.47
CA ASN A 74 -1.19 23.90 -7.47
C ASN A 74 -2.31 24.76 -6.85
N PHE A 75 -2.78 24.43 -5.64
CA PHE A 75 -3.70 25.28 -4.89
C PHE A 75 -3.10 26.67 -4.58
N LYS A 76 -1.79 26.75 -4.29
CA LYS A 76 -1.11 28.05 -4.09
C LYS A 76 -1.06 28.87 -5.36
N ASP A 77 -0.93 28.19 -6.50
CA ASP A 77 -0.89 28.79 -7.84
C ASP A 77 -2.29 29.13 -8.38
N LYS A 78 -3.35 28.93 -7.57
CA LYS A 78 -4.77 29.16 -7.91
C LYS A 78 -5.27 28.30 -9.08
N ASP A 79 -4.58 27.20 -9.38
CA ASP A 79 -5.03 26.19 -10.35
C ASP A 79 -5.78 25.06 -9.64
N PHE A 80 -7.09 25.25 -9.49
CA PHE A 80 -8.00 24.29 -8.85
C PHE A 80 -8.62 23.31 -9.86
N SER A 81 -8.17 23.31 -11.11
CA SER A 81 -8.73 22.43 -12.14
C SER A 81 -8.22 20.99 -12.05
N ILE A 82 -7.16 20.77 -11.27
CA ILE A 82 -6.44 19.50 -11.20
C ILE A 82 -7.10 18.58 -10.16
N ARG A 83 -7.69 17.49 -10.65
CA ARG A 83 -8.22 16.39 -9.84
C ARG A 83 -7.22 15.24 -9.79
N ILE A 84 -7.13 14.59 -8.63
CA ILE A 84 -6.33 13.36 -8.48
C ILE A 84 -7.23 12.17 -8.79
N ALA A 85 -6.92 11.43 -9.86
CA ALA A 85 -7.63 10.20 -10.19
C ALA A 85 -7.13 9.03 -9.33
N SER A 86 -7.97 8.56 -8.39
CA SER A 86 -7.70 7.36 -7.60
C SER A 86 -8.74 6.27 -7.88
N HIS A 87 -8.27 5.05 -8.15
CA HIS A 87 -9.14 3.87 -8.27
C HIS A 87 -9.19 3.06 -6.97
N ARG A 88 -8.62 3.59 -5.88
CA ARG A 88 -8.56 2.90 -4.59
C ARG A 88 -9.92 2.97 -3.90
N ARG A 89 -10.30 1.86 -3.30
CA ARG A 89 -11.55 1.72 -2.51
C ARG A 89 -11.23 1.47 -1.03
N ASP A 90 -10.16 2.10 -0.55
CA ASP A 90 -9.71 2.10 0.85
C ASP A 90 -9.62 3.55 1.36
N GLU A 91 -9.18 3.74 2.60
CA GLU A 91 -9.12 5.03 3.30
C GLU A 91 -8.31 6.08 2.52
N LEU A 92 -7.30 5.66 1.73
CA LEU A 92 -6.55 6.57 0.87
C LEU A 92 -7.36 7.03 -0.36
N GLY A 93 -8.27 6.20 -0.86
CA GLY A 93 -9.23 6.61 -1.89
C GLY A 93 -10.19 7.65 -1.35
N GLU A 94 -10.74 7.42 -0.16
CA GLU A 94 -11.63 8.36 0.52
C GLU A 94 -10.94 9.70 0.80
N LEU A 95 -9.66 9.68 1.20
CA LEU A 95 -8.86 10.89 1.37
C LEU A 95 -8.70 11.68 0.05
N VAL A 96 -8.49 10.99 -1.08
CA VAL A 96 -8.42 11.63 -2.40
C VAL A 96 -9.77 12.22 -2.80
N ASP A 97 -10.86 11.51 -2.54
CA ASP A 97 -12.22 11.98 -2.85
C ASP A 97 -12.55 13.25 -2.06
N SER A 98 -12.27 13.26 -0.75
CA SER A 98 -12.45 14.46 0.10
C SER A 98 -11.57 15.63 -0.36
N HIS A 99 -10.35 15.38 -0.83
CA HIS A 99 -9.46 16.42 -1.36
C HIS A 99 -10.00 17.03 -2.67
N ASN A 100 -10.51 16.19 -3.56
CA ASN A 100 -11.13 16.64 -4.81
C ASN A 100 -12.41 17.45 -4.53
N GLU A 101 -13.24 17.03 -3.58
CA GLU A 101 -14.47 17.73 -3.18
C GLU A 101 -14.17 19.15 -2.67
N VAL A 102 -13.10 19.32 -1.88
CA VAL A 102 -12.65 20.65 -1.42
C VAL A 102 -12.25 21.54 -2.61
N GLY A 103 -11.55 20.99 -3.60
CA GLY A 103 -11.18 21.72 -4.81
C GLY A 103 -12.40 22.16 -5.64
N ASP A 104 -13.40 21.29 -5.75
CA ASP A 104 -14.64 21.59 -6.46
C ASP A 104 -15.44 22.70 -5.76
N LEU A 105 -15.57 22.66 -4.43
CA LEU A 105 -16.26 23.69 -3.65
C LEU A 105 -15.63 25.08 -3.84
N ILE A 106 -14.29 25.18 -3.80
CA ILE A 106 -13.58 26.45 -4.00
C ILE A 106 -13.78 27.01 -5.41
N ARG A 107 -13.94 26.12 -6.40
CA ARG A 107 -14.20 26.52 -7.79
C ARG A 107 -15.60 27.09 -7.94
N ASP A 108 -16.59 26.51 -7.29
CA ASP A 108 -17.99 26.94 -7.38
C ASP A 108 -18.25 28.29 -6.68
N GLU A 109 -17.39 28.71 -5.74
CA GLU A 109 -17.46 30.02 -5.08
C GLU A 109 -16.83 31.19 -5.87
N ARG A 110 -16.17 30.91 -7.02
CA ARG A 110 -15.57 31.93 -7.89
C ARG A 110 -16.47 32.36 -9.03
#